data_AF-A0A1Q2YJT8-F1
#
_entry.id   AF-A0A1Q2YJT8-F1
#
_cell.length_a   1.000
_cell.length_b   1.000
_cell.length_c   1.000
_cell.angle_alpha   90.00
_cell.angle_beta   90.00
_cell.angle_gamma   90.00
#
_symmetry.space_group_name_H-M   'P 1'
#
loop_
_entity.id
_entity.type
_entity.pdbx_description
1 polymer ?
#
loop_
_entity_poly.entity_id
_entity_poly.type
_entity_poly.pdbx_seq_one_letter_code
_entity_poly.pdbx_strand_id
1 'polypeptide(L)'
;MSVTEAARKKHKLEDDSAAEGVVRKHTAYIKRITNETKIQIAISLKGGSIELPSSILQKTYPPAADSKAQIISIHTGIGFLDHMLHALAKHSGWSLVIECIGDLHIDDHHTSEDVGIALGEAFHSALTSHGPIRGVKRFGSAYAPLDEALSRAVVDFSNRPYAGDDARGLH
;
A
#
# COMPACT_ATOMS: atom_id res chain seq x y z
N MET A 1 21.52 40.59 -39.28
CA MET A 1 21.13 39.33 -38.63
C MET A 1 20.16 39.68 -37.52
N SER A 2 18.90 39.27 -37.70
CA SER A 2 17.74 39.79 -36.97
C SER A 2 17.65 39.24 -35.55
N VAL A 3 16.93 40.00 -34.72
CA VAL A 3 16.58 39.76 -33.30
C VAL A 3 15.94 38.38 -33.03
N THR A 4 15.67 37.58 -34.07
CA THR A 4 15.08 36.24 -34.04
C THR A 4 16.05 35.11 -33.67
N GLU A 5 17.38 35.28 -33.81
CA GLU A 5 18.35 34.21 -33.46
C GLU A 5 18.72 34.16 -31.97
N ALA A 6 18.61 35.27 -31.24
CA ALA A 6 18.92 35.32 -29.81
C ALA A 6 17.84 34.67 -28.93
N ALA A 7 16.58 34.64 -29.39
CA ALA A 7 15.47 34.02 -28.67
C ALA A 7 15.49 32.48 -28.76
N ARG A 8 16.02 31.91 -29.84
CA ARG A 8 16.09 30.45 -30.03
C ARG A 8 17.16 29.78 -29.17
N LYS A 9 18.14 30.55 -28.68
CA LYS A 9 19.21 30.05 -27.80
C LYS A 9 18.86 30.16 -26.30
N LYS A 10 17.87 30.98 -25.92
CA LYS A 10 17.36 31.04 -24.54
C LYS A 10 16.30 29.98 -24.20
N HIS A 11 15.62 29.43 -25.20
CA HIS A 11 14.63 28.36 -24.98
C HIS A 11 15.21 26.93 -24.95
N LYS A 12 16.55 26.78 -25.01
CA LYS A 12 17.23 25.48 -24.99
C LYS A 12 18.31 25.39 -23.90
N LEU A 13 18.19 26.21 -22.85
CA LEU A 13 19.10 26.26 -21.71
C LEU A 13 18.38 26.16 -20.36
N GLU A 14 17.08 25.85 -20.33
CA GLU A 14 16.30 25.65 -19.10
C GLU A 14 15.82 24.20 -18.92
N ASP A 15 16.30 23.25 -19.75
CA ASP A 15 15.81 21.86 -19.76
C ASP A 15 16.82 20.83 -19.18
N ASP A 16 17.98 21.28 -18.66
CA ASP A 16 19.08 20.38 -18.27
C ASP A 16 19.62 20.62 -16.84
N SER A 17 18.77 21.02 -15.88
CA SER A 17 19.21 21.12 -14.47
C SER A 17 18.14 20.75 -13.45
N ALA A 18 17.81 19.46 -13.35
CA ALA A 18 17.39 18.81 -12.09
C ALA A 18 17.41 17.28 -12.22
N ALA A 19 18.58 16.72 -12.57
CA ALA A 19 18.88 15.31 -12.31
C ALA A 19 19.47 15.18 -10.90
N GLU A 20 18.61 15.20 -9.89
CA GLU A 20 18.84 14.48 -8.64
C GLU A 20 17.66 13.53 -8.45
N GLY A 21 17.96 12.23 -8.40
CA GLY A 21 16.95 11.17 -8.37
C GLY A 21 16.06 11.26 -7.14
N VAL A 22 14.94 11.97 -7.25
CA VAL A 22 13.87 11.92 -6.26
C VAL A 22 13.30 10.50 -6.29
N VAL A 23 13.73 9.66 -5.36
CA VAL A 23 13.16 8.33 -5.16
C VAL A 23 11.68 8.52 -4.83
N ARG A 24 10.80 8.26 -5.79
CA ARG A 24 9.34 8.28 -5.60
C ARG A 24 8.95 7.20 -4.61
N LYS A 25 8.90 7.55 -3.32
CA LYS A 25 8.46 6.66 -2.24
C LYS A 25 6.96 6.44 -2.38
N HIS A 26 6.55 5.23 -2.76
CA HIS A 26 5.14 4.85 -2.84
C HIS A 26 4.67 4.45 -1.45
N THR A 27 4.58 5.46 -0.59
CA THR A 27 4.33 5.31 0.84
C THR A 27 3.10 6.11 1.23
N ALA A 28 2.32 5.59 2.17
CA ALA A 28 1.21 6.32 2.77
C ALA A 28 1.05 5.95 4.24
N TYR A 29 0.45 6.89 4.97
CA TYR A 29 0.00 6.69 6.34
C TYR A 29 -1.45 7.13 6.43
N ILE A 30 -2.30 6.26 6.98
CA ILE A 30 -3.72 6.51 7.23
C ILE A 30 -4.00 6.29 8.71
N LYS A 31 -4.79 7.19 9.27
CA LYS A 31 -5.35 7.08 10.61
C LYS A 31 -6.85 7.21 10.51
N ARG A 32 -7.57 6.19 10.93
CA ARG A 32 -9.02 6.11 10.93
C ARG A 32 -9.51 5.89 12.35
N ILE A 33 -10.42 6.73 12.82
CA ILE A 33 -11.00 6.62 14.16
C ILE A 33 -12.51 6.67 13.98
N THR A 34 -13.18 5.59 14.35
CA THR A 34 -14.63 5.48 14.42
C THR A 34 -15.04 5.26 15.88
N ASN A 35 -16.33 5.05 16.13
CA ASN A 35 -16.82 4.69 17.47
C ASN A 35 -16.46 3.24 17.83
N GLU A 36 -16.32 2.38 16.82
CA GLU A 36 -16.11 0.93 16.95
C GLU A 36 -14.61 0.60 16.92
N THR A 37 -13.85 1.26 16.05
CA THR A 37 -12.44 0.94 15.81
C THR A 37 -11.52 2.16 15.78
N LYS A 38 -10.26 1.94 16.18
CA LYS A 38 -9.16 2.88 16.01
C LYS A 38 -8.05 2.20 15.23
N ILE A 39 -7.77 2.70 14.04
CA ILE A 39 -6.87 2.07 13.08
C ILE A 39 -5.78 3.05 12.65
N GLN A 40 -4.57 2.54 12.59
CA GLN A 40 -3.43 3.18 11.97
C GLN A 40 -2.74 2.22 11.01
N ILE A 41 -2.53 2.66 9.79
CA ILE A 41 -1.86 1.88 8.76
C ILE A 41 -0.76 2.72 8.15
N ALA A 42 0.45 2.15 8.10
CA ALA A 42 1.55 2.67 7.31
C ALA A 42 1.97 1.61 6.28
N ILE A 43 2.06 2.01 5.02
CA ILE A 43 2.36 1.11 3.90
C ILE A 43 3.47 1.69 3.01
N SER A 44 4.32 0.81 2.50
CA SER A 44 5.29 1.09 1.44
C SER A 44 5.20 0.00 0.38
N LEU A 45 4.81 0.37 -0.84
CA LEU A 45 4.60 -0.59 -1.93
C LEU A 45 5.91 -1.15 -2.52
N LYS A 46 7.06 -0.57 -2.16
CA LYS A 46 8.39 -0.97 -2.65
C LYS A 46 9.26 -1.63 -1.58
N GLY A 47 8.69 -1.93 -0.40
CA GLY A 47 9.46 -2.36 0.76
C GLY A 47 10.24 -1.21 1.39
N GLY A 48 11.32 -1.52 2.08
CA GLY A 48 12.18 -0.56 2.77
C GLY A 48 11.62 -0.10 4.11
N SER A 49 12.19 0.99 4.64
CA SER A 49 11.83 1.52 5.95
C SER A 49 10.44 2.14 5.95
N ILE A 50 9.70 1.91 7.02
CA ILE A 50 8.43 2.56 7.32
C ILE A 50 8.58 3.32 8.64
N GLU A 51 8.00 4.51 8.67
CA GLU A 51 7.90 5.33 9.87
C GLU A 51 6.43 5.48 10.22
N LEU A 52 6.10 5.19 11.47
CA LEU A 52 4.80 5.49 12.06
C LEU A 52 4.94 6.74 12.94
N PRO A 53 4.22 7.85 12.65
CA PRO A 53 4.37 9.09 13.40
C PRO A 53 4.07 8.96 14.89
N SER A 54 3.09 8.12 15.25
CA SER A 54 2.72 7.84 16.63
C SER A 54 1.96 6.51 16.68
N SER A 55 2.52 5.50 17.34
CA SER A 55 1.89 4.17 17.53
C SER A 55 0.78 4.25 18.59
N ILE A 56 -0.39 3.72 18.28
CA ILE A 56 -1.49 3.53 19.25
C ILE A 56 -1.24 2.34 20.17
N LEU A 57 -0.40 1.38 19.76
CA LEU A 57 -0.04 0.19 20.55
C LEU A 57 1.28 0.35 21.33
N GLN A 58 1.88 1.55 21.32
CA GLN A 58 3.19 1.84 21.94
C GLN A 58 4.31 0.90 21.45
N LYS A 59 4.26 0.49 20.18
CA LYS A 59 5.27 -0.36 19.55
C LYS A 59 6.30 0.46 18.80
N THR A 60 7.54 0.00 18.82
CA THR A 60 8.64 0.56 18.03
C THR A 60 8.97 -0.38 16.89
N TYR A 61 9.14 0.19 15.70
CA TYR A 61 9.46 -0.56 14.49
C TYR A 61 10.92 -0.31 14.11
N PRO A 62 11.76 -1.36 14.03
CA PRO A 62 13.15 -1.17 13.68
C PRO A 62 13.27 -0.63 12.24
N PRO A 63 14.28 0.20 11.94
CA PRO A 63 14.54 0.63 10.58
C PRO A 63 14.88 -0.58 9.70
N ALA A 64 14.48 -0.53 8.44
CA ALA A 64 14.75 -1.62 7.49
C ALA A 64 16.25 -1.70 7.24
N ALA A 65 16.80 -2.92 7.28
CA ALA A 65 18.24 -3.17 7.10
C ALA A 65 18.76 -2.77 5.71
N ASP A 66 17.89 -2.79 4.69
CA ASP A 66 18.18 -2.36 3.32
C ASP A 66 16.88 -1.87 2.64
N SER A 67 17.04 -1.16 1.53
CA SER A 67 16.01 -0.69 0.61
C SER A 67 15.03 -1.78 0.12
N LYS A 68 15.45 -3.06 0.11
CA LYS A 68 14.60 -4.21 -0.27
C LYS A 68 14.06 -5.01 0.92
N ALA A 69 14.50 -4.72 2.15
CA ALA A 69 13.99 -5.43 3.32
C ALA A 69 12.53 -5.04 3.57
N GLN A 70 11.72 -6.01 3.99
CA GLN A 70 10.31 -5.78 4.34
C GLN A 70 10.18 -5.67 5.86
N ILE A 71 9.45 -4.66 6.32
CA ILE A 71 8.98 -4.58 7.71
C ILE A 71 7.49 -4.91 7.67
N ILE A 72 7.10 -6.04 8.26
CA ILE A 72 5.69 -6.46 8.32
C ILE A 72 5.33 -6.63 9.78
N SER A 73 4.36 -5.86 10.25
CA SER A 73 3.87 -5.90 11.62
C SER A 73 2.38 -5.64 11.65
N ILE A 74 1.60 -6.65 11.98
CA ILE A 74 0.14 -6.60 11.84
C ILE A 74 -0.47 -6.99 13.17
N HIS A 75 -1.30 -6.08 13.68
CA HIS A 75 -1.97 -6.24 14.96
C HIS A 75 -3.40 -5.75 14.79
N THR A 76 -4.28 -6.65 14.32
CA THR A 76 -5.72 -6.39 14.25
C THR A 76 -6.47 -6.87 15.48
N GLY A 77 -5.87 -7.81 16.22
CA GLY A 77 -6.52 -8.53 17.32
C GLY A 77 -7.25 -9.80 16.87
N ILE A 78 -7.33 -10.06 15.56
CA ILE A 78 -7.88 -11.27 14.97
C ILE A 78 -6.75 -12.08 14.34
N GLY A 79 -6.34 -13.18 14.97
CA GLY A 79 -5.13 -13.92 14.57
C GLY A 79 -5.13 -14.46 13.14
N PHE A 80 -6.29 -14.89 12.63
CA PHE A 80 -6.41 -15.36 11.25
C PHE A 80 -6.28 -14.21 10.23
N LEU A 81 -6.90 -13.06 10.52
CA LEU A 81 -6.78 -11.87 9.69
C LEU A 81 -5.33 -11.35 9.66
N ASP A 82 -4.67 -11.32 10.82
CA ASP A 82 -3.25 -10.97 10.93
C ASP A 82 -2.38 -11.86 10.02
N HIS A 83 -2.64 -13.16 10.03
CA HIS A 83 -1.94 -14.11 9.16
C HIS A 83 -2.18 -13.86 7.67
N MET A 84 -3.43 -13.64 7.26
CA MET A 84 -3.80 -13.35 5.87
C MET A 84 -3.16 -12.05 5.37
N LEU A 85 -3.22 -10.97 6.16
CA LEU A 85 -2.61 -9.70 5.80
C LEU A 85 -1.08 -9.78 5.79
N HIS A 86 -0.49 -10.62 6.65
CA HIS A 86 0.96 -10.83 6.66
C HIS A 86 1.40 -11.54 5.38
N ALA A 87 0.67 -12.59 4.97
CA ALA A 87 0.91 -13.27 3.69
C ALA A 87 0.77 -12.30 2.50
N LEU A 88 -0.28 -11.47 2.49
CA LEU A 88 -0.49 -10.44 1.47
C LEU A 88 0.73 -9.51 1.36
N ALA A 89 1.17 -8.92 2.47
CA ALA A 89 2.32 -8.01 2.48
C ALA A 89 3.61 -8.72 2.05
N LYS A 90 3.81 -9.95 2.53
CA LYS A 90 5.00 -10.75 2.24
C LYS A 90 5.15 -11.02 0.76
N HIS A 91 4.10 -11.55 0.12
CA HIS A 91 4.12 -11.91 -1.30
C HIS A 91 4.04 -10.71 -2.24
N SER A 92 3.51 -9.57 -1.77
CA SER A 92 3.44 -8.33 -2.57
C SER A 92 4.74 -7.52 -2.56
N GLY A 93 5.72 -7.87 -1.71
CA GLY A 93 6.95 -7.08 -1.56
C GLY A 93 6.78 -5.82 -0.72
N TRP A 94 5.70 -5.72 0.06
CA TRP A 94 5.39 -4.51 0.84
C TRP A 94 6.11 -4.50 2.18
N SER A 95 6.40 -3.30 2.66
CA SER A 95 6.46 -3.05 4.09
C SER A 95 5.08 -2.58 4.53
N LEU A 96 4.55 -3.14 5.61
CA LEU A 96 3.20 -2.90 6.08
C LEU A 96 3.16 -2.94 7.60
N VAL A 97 2.68 -1.86 8.19
CA VAL A 97 2.34 -1.84 9.61
C VAL A 97 0.85 -1.53 9.77
N ILE A 98 0.15 -2.39 10.50
CA ILE A 98 -1.26 -2.22 10.85
C ILE A 98 -1.38 -2.32 12.37
N GLU A 99 -2.01 -1.30 12.95
CA GLU A 99 -2.44 -1.28 14.33
C GLU A 99 -3.94 -1.04 14.37
N CYS A 100 -4.69 -1.92 15.00
CA CYS A 100 -6.11 -1.77 15.25
C CYS A 100 -6.42 -1.99 16.73
N ILE A 101 -7.32 -1.16 17.26
CA ILE A 101 -8.04 -1.40 18.51
C ILE A 101 -9.52 -1.39 18.15
N GLY A 102 -10.13 -2.57 18.08
CA GLY A 102 -11.54 -2.76 17.76
C GLY A 102 -12.35 -3.36 18.91
N ASP A 103 -13.64 -3.49 18.69
CA ASP A 103 -14.68 -3.94 19.61
C ASP A 103 -14.92 -5.46 19.56
N LEU A 104 -13.86 -6.26 19.63
CA LEU A 104 -13.87 -7.73 19.51
C LEU A 104 -14.72 -8.50 20.54
N HIS A 105 -15.32 -7.80 21.51
CA HIS A 105 -16.27 -8.37 22.47
C HIS A 105 -17.68 -8.52 21.89
N ILE A 106 -17.98 -7.83 20.79
CA ILE A 106 -19.24 -7.96 20.04
C ILE A 106 -19.07 -9.08 19.01
N ASP A 107 -18.27 -8.82 17.97
CA ASP A 107 -17.82 -9.78 16.97
C ASP A 107 -16.56 -9.27 16.25
N ASP A 108 -16.13 -9.95 15.18
CA ASP A 108 -14.97 -9.62 14.37
C ASP A 108 -15.29 -8.78 13.12
N HIS A 109 -16.57 -8.47 12.87
CA HIS A 109 -17.05 -7.87 11.63
C HIS A 109 -16.53 -6.44 11.46
N HIS A 110 -16.80 -5.57 12.44
CA HIS A 110 -16.39 -4.16 12.37
C HIS A 110 -14.88 -4.02 12.24
N THR A 111 -14.12 -4.80 13.04
CA THR A 111 -12.66 -4.79 13.00
C THR A 111 -12.13 -5.22 11.63
N SER A 112 -12.66 -6.29 11.07
CA SER A 112 -12.22 -6.80 9.76
C SER A 112 -12.55 -5.84 8.62
N GLU A 113 -13.77 -5.28 8.62
CA GLU A 113 -14.24 -4.34 7.62
C GLU A 113 -13.44 -3.03 7.64
N ASP A 114 -13.34 -2.38 8.80
CA ASP A 114 -12.67 -1.09 8.92
C ASP A 114 -11.16 -1.21 8.61
N VAL A 115 -10.52 -2.33 8.94
CA VAL A 115 -9.13 -2.63 8.53
C VAL A 115 -9.02 -2.75 7.02
N GLY A 116 -9.97 -3.45 6.37
CA GLY A 116 -10.02 -3.56 4.91
C GLY A 116 -10.18 -2.21 4.22
N ILE A 117 -11.09 -1.37 4.71
CA ILE A 117 -11.32 -0.01 4.20
C ILE A 117 -10.06 0.84 4.34
N ALA A 118 -9.49 0.91 5.56
CA ALA A 118 -8.30 1.72 5.82
C ALA A 118 -7.08 1.25 5.01
N LEU A 119 -6.94 -0.08 4.78
CA LEU A 119 -5.87 -0.64 3.97
C LEU A 119 -6.04 -0.27 2.49
N GLY A 120 -7.27 -0.32 1.96
CA GLY A 120 -7.59 0.10 0.60
C GLY A 120 -7.30 1.59 0.38
N GLU A 121 -7.69 2.45 1.33
CA GLU A 121 -7.35 3.88 1.34
C GLU A 121 -5.83 4.09 1.33
N ALA A 122 -5.10 3.41 2.23
CA ALA A 122 -3.65 3.53 2.32
C ALA A 122 -2.95 3.07 1.03
N PHE A 123 -3.40 1.96 0.44
CA PHE A 123 -2.89 1.46 -0.83
C PHE A 123 -3.13 2.46 -1.98
N HIS A 124 -4.34 3.01 -2.09
CA HIS A 124 -4.67 4.01 -3.10
C HIS A 124 -3.85 5.29 -2.94
N SER A 125 -3.72 5.81 -1.71
CA SER A 125 -2.87 6.97 -1.40
C SER A 125 -1.40 6.70 -1.71
N ALA A 126 -0.89 5.50 -1.41
CA ALA A 126 0.49 5.15 -1.71
C ALA A 126 0.76 5.08 -3.22
N LEU A 127 -0.18 4.53 -4.00
CA LEU A 127 -0.12 4.49 -5.47
C LEU A 127 -0.19 5.89 -6.09
N THR A 128 -0.99 6.79 -5.52
CA THR A 128 -1.25 8.13 -6.07
C THR A 128 -0.40 9.24 -5.43
N SER A 129 0.51 8.88 -4.52
CA SER A 129 1.38 9.81 -3.79
C SER A 129 2.21 10.76 -4.67
N HIS A 130 2.50 10.37 -5.93
CA HIS A 130 3.24 11.17 -6.91
C HIS A 130 2.39 11.58 -8.12
N GLY A 131 1.07 11.61 -7.97
CA GLY A 131 0.11 11.99 -9.01
C GLY A 131 -0.73 10.82 -9.54
N PRO A 132 -1.43 11.00 -10.67
CA PRO A 132 -2.31 9.98 -11.22
C PRO A 132 -1.54 8.72 -11.61
N ILE A 133 -2.19 7.56 -11.51
CA ILE A 133 -1.62 6.25 -11.82
C ILE A 133 -1.11 6.23 -13.26
N ARG A 134 0.22 6.27 -13.43
CA ARG A 134 0.92 6.30 -14.72
C ARG A 134 2.19 5.47 -14.64
N GLY A 135 2.54 4.80 -15.73
CA GLY A 135 3.78 4.02 -15.84
C GLY A 135 3.77 2.71 -15.04
N VAL A 136 2.60 2.21 -14.63
CA VAL A 136 2.42 0.90 -14.00
C VAL A 136 1.76 -0.07 -14.97
N LYS A 137 1.99 -1.38 -14.78
CA LYS A 137 1.16 -2.40 -15.43
C LYS A 137 -0.26 -2.28 -14.87
N ARG A 138 -1.21 -1.87 -15.72
CA ARG A 138 -2.60 -1.63 -15.33
C ARG A 138 -3.31 -2.91 -14.91
N PHE A 139 -3.03 -4.01 -15.61
CA PHE A 139 -3.62 -5.32 -15.35
C PHE A 139 -2.60 -6.24 -14.72
N GLY A 140 -3.02 -6.98 -13.69
CA GLY A 140 -2.25 -8.03 -13.05
C GLY A 140 -3.08 -9.28 -12.83
N SER A 141 -2.45 -10.45 -12.96
CA SER A 141 -3.08 -11.72 -12.62
C SER A 141 -2.06 -12.64 -11.96
N ALA A 142 -2.48 -13.38 -10.94
CA ALA A 142 -1.64 -14.38 -10.29
C ALA A 142 -2.47 -15.60 -9.90
N TYR A 143 -1.82 -16.77 -9.93
CA TYR A 143 -2.30 -18.01 -9.33
C TYR A 143 -1.46 -18.33 -8.10
N ALA A 144 -2.11 -18.73 -7.02
CA ALA A 144 -1.47 -19.11 -5.78
C ALA A 144 -2.03 -20.47 -5.32
N PRO A 145 -1.28 -21.56 -5.50
CA PRO A 145 -1.65 -22.86 -4.95
C PRO A 145 -1.28 -22.94 -3.46
N LEU A 146 -2.10 -23.63 -2.68
CA LEU A 146 -1.81 -24.04 -1.31
C LEU A 146 -2.41 -25.44 -1.10
N ASP A 147 -1.55 -26.44 -1.00
CA ASP A 147 -1.92 -27.86 -0.98
C ASP A 147 -2.88 -28.22 -2.14
N GLU A 148 -4.09 -28.70 -1.86
CA GLU A 148 -5.11 -29.02 -2.86
C GLU A 148 -5.87 -27.79 -3.40
N ALA A 149 -5.77 -26.64 -2.74
CA ALA A 149 -6.47 -25.42 -3.11
C ALA A 149 -5.70 -24.61 -4.16
N LEU A 150 -6.43 -24.05 -5.13
CA LEU A 150 -5.89 -23.11 -6.12
C LEU A 150 -6.71 -21.83 -6.15
N SER A 151 -6.05 -20.71 -5.82
CA SER A 151 -6.66 -19.38 -5.91
C SER A 151 -6.13 -18.60 -7.09
N ARG A 152 -6.99 -17.75 -7.69
CA ARG A 152 -6.63 -16.81 -8.76
C ARG A 152 -7.14 -15.42 -8.42
N ALA A 153 -6.27 -14.42 -8.51
CA ALA A 153 -6.63 -13.02 -8.42
C ALA A 153 -6.33 -12.31 -9.74
N VAL A 154 -7.24 -11.44 -10.19
CA VAL A 154 -7.06 -10.55 -11.35
C VAL A 154 -7.42 -9.13 -10.91
N VAL A 155 -6.54 -8.17 -11.19
CA VAL A 155 -6.67 -6.78 -10.74
C VAL A 155 -6.55 -5.84 -11.96
N ASP A 156 -7.43 -4.84 -12.02
CA ASP A 156 -7.36 -3.71 -12.97
C ASP A 156 -7.32 -2.38 -12.20
N PHE A 157 -6.23 -1.61 -12.38
CA PHE A 157 -6.14 -0.23 -11.93
C PHE A 157 -6.95 0.72 -12.84
N SER A 158 -8.28 0.62 -12.76
CA SER A 158 -9.22 1.35 -13.62
C SER A 158 -9.83 2.60 -13.00
N ASN A 159 -9.60 2.82 -11.71
CA ASN A 159 -10.29 3.84 -10.89
C ASN A 159 -11.82 3.68 -10.84
N ARG A 160 -12.34 2.47 -11.10
CA ARG A 160 -13.74 2.08 -10.90
C ARG A 160 -13.77 0.93 -9.90
N PRO A 161 -14.28 1.13 -8.68
CA PRO A 161 -14.27 0.07 -7.67
C PRO A 161 -15.23 -1.05 -8.08
N TYR A 162 -14.71 -2.27 -8.11
CA TYR A 162 -15.46 -3.49 -8.34
C TYR A 162 -14.72 -4.64 -7.66
N ALA A 163 -15.46 -5.52 -7.00
CA ALA A 163 -14.96 -6.78 -6.47
C ALA A 163 -15.93 -7.88 -6.92
N GLY A 164 -15.36 -8.97 -7.44
CA GLY A 164 -16.09 -10.18 -7.75
C GLY A 164 -15.31 -11.35 -7.21
N ASP A 165 -15.91 -12.09 -6.29
CA ASP A 165 -15.36 -13.27 -5.64
C ASP A 165 -16.15 -14.51 -6.06
N ASP A 166 -15.42 -15.61 -6.25
CA ASP A 166 -16.00 -16.93 -6.50
C ASP A 166 -15.19 -17.93 -5.69
N ALA A 167 -15.43 -17.94 -4.38
CA ALA A 167 -14.82 -18.89 -3.47
C ALA A 167 -15.69 -20.15 -3.43
N ARG A 168 -15.35 -21.15 -4.26
CA ARG A 168 -16.00 -22.47 -4.20
C ARG A 168 -15.15 -23.43 -3.42
N GLY A 169 -15.75 -24.11 -2.45
CA GLY A 169 -15.17 -25.31 -1.87
C GLY A 169 -15.12 -26.42 -2.93
N LEU A 170 -14.02 -27.17 -2.96
CA LEU A 170 -14.02 -28.48 -3.60
C LEU A 170 -14.97 -29.36 -2.79
N HIS A 171 -16.15 -29.65 -3.35
CA HIS A 171 -16.99 -30.75 -2.89
C HIS A 171 -16.40 -32.09 -3.36
#